data_AF-A0A7R9YYU1-F1
#
_entry.id   AF-A0A7R9YYU1-F1
#
_cell.length_a   1.000
_cell.length_b   1.000
_cell.length_c   1.000
_cell.angle_alpha   90.00
_cell.angle_beta   90.00
_cell.angle_gamma   90.00
#
_symmetry.space_group_name_H-M   'P 1'
#
loop_
_entity.id
_entity.type
_entity.pdbx_description
1 polymer ?
#
loop_
_entity_poly.entity_id
_entity_poly.type
_entity_poly.pdbx_seq_one_letter_code
_entity_poly.pdbx_strand_id
1 'polypeptide(L)'
;LLSMFVSFGLFYLGAYHFKLFKPTIFYDNWLSAIVTSNIFSFGVVFFCYFKGKYSPSIGPSGRPDVNSSSNVLGDLYKGIELNPRIGDFDLKMFLIGRVGMISWAFV
;
A
#
# COMPACT_ATOMS: atom_id res chain seq x y z
N LEU A 1 -6.26 -6.82 -13.34
CA LEU A 1 -5.80 -7.79 -14.36
C LEU A 1 -4.66 -7.24 -15.21
N LEU A 2 -4.85 -6.16 -15.98
CA LEU A 2 -3.77 -5.61 -16.81
C LEU A 2 -2.47 -5.30 -16.03
N SER A 3 -2.59 -4.68 -14.85
CA SER A 3 -1.42 -4.41 -13.99
C SER A 3 -0.68 -5.68 -13.55
N MET A 4 -1.40 -6.78 -13.35
CA MET A 4 -0.81 -8.06 -12.94
C MET A 4 0.05 -8.60 -14.09
N PHE A 5 -0.50 -8.69 -15.30
CA PHE A 5 0.24 -9.15 -16.48
C PHE A 5 1.46 -8.28 -16.80
N VAL A 6 1.31 -6.95 -16.66
CA VAL A 6 2.43 -6.02 -16.84
C VAL A 6 3.53 -6.27 -15.81
N SER A 7 3.18 -6.43 -14.53
CA SER A 7 4.16 -6.74 -13.48
C SER A 7 4.88 -8.07 -13.72
N PHE A 8 4.14 -9.14 -14.06
CA PHE A 8 4.75 -10.45 -14.36
C PHE A 8 5.65 -10.40 -15.61
N GLY A 9 5.19 -9.74 -16.67
CA GLY A 9 5.96 -9.57 -17.90
C GLY A 9 7.25 -8.79 -17.66
N LEU A 10 7.19 -7.69 -16.90
CA LEU A 10 8.36 -6.91 -16.53
C LEU A 10 9.33 -7.71 -15.65
N PHE A 11 8.82 -8.48 -14.69
CA PHE A 11 9.66 -9.32 -13.84
C PHE A 11 10.38 -10.40 -14.65
N TYR A 12 9.65 -11.10 -15.54
CA TYR A 12 10.20 -12.12 -16.41
C TYR A 12 11.27 -11.55 -17.35
N LEU A 13 10.98 -10.43 -18.03
CA LEU A 13 11.93 -9.76 -18.92
C LEU A 13 13.15 -9.26 -18.16
N GLY A 14 12.96 -8.64 -16.99
CA GLY A 14 14.06 -8.13 -16.16
C GLY A 14 14.99 -9.22 -15.66
N ALA A 15 14.43 -10.37 -15.24
CA ALA A 15 15.21 -11.49 -14.71
C ALA A 15 15.88 -12.32 -15.80
N TYR A 16 15.16 -12.69 -16.87
CA TYR A 16 15.65 -13.63 -17.87
C TYR A 16 16.31 -12.95 -19.07
N HIS A 17 15.74 -11.86 -19.58
CA HIS A 17 16.26 -11.20 -20.79
C HIS A 17 17.39 -10.22 -20.45
N PHE A 18 17.15 -9.32 -19.48
CA PHE A 18 18.10 -8.29 -19.10
C PHE A 18 19.07 -8.71 -17.98
N LYS A 19 18.81 -9.83 -17.30
CA LYS A 19 19.62 -10.37 -16.18
C LYS A 19 19.91 -9.33 -15.10
N LEU A 20 18.99 -8.40 -14.85
CA LEU A 20 19.16 -7.31 -13.89
C LEU A 20 19.19 -7.81 -12.44
N PHE A 21 18.48 -8.90 -12.16
CA PHE A 21 18.40 -9.52 -10.85
C PHE A 21 18.14 -11.02 -10.97
N LYS A 22 18.46 -11.77 -9.91
CA LYS A 22 18.18 -13.21 -9.85
C LYS A 22 16.68 -13.46 -9.67
N PRO A 23 16.10 -14.48 -10.31
CA PRO A 23 14.71 -14.86 -10.07
C PRO A 23 14.42 -15.20 -8.60
N THR A 24 15.43 -15.67 -7.86
CA THR A 24 15.37 -16.04 -6.43
C THR A 24 15.48 -14.87 -5.46
N ILE A 25 15.51 -13.62 -5.94
CA ILE A 25 15.82 -12.43 -5.13
C ILE A 25 14.96 -12.30 -3.86
N PHE A 26 13.69 -12.69 -3.92
CA PHE A 26 12.77 -12.64 -2.79
C PHE A 26 13.13 -13.67 -1.71
N TYR A 27 13.47 -14.89 -2.10
CA TYR A 27 13.92 -15.93 -1.17
C TYR A 27 15.29 -15.58 -0.56
N ASP A 28 16.21 -15.06 -1.38
CA ASP A 28 17.55 -14.69 -0.93
C ASP A 28 17.52 -13.52 0.09
N ASN A 29 16.52 -12.62 0.00
CA ASN A 29 16.40 -11.43 0.84
C ASN A 29 15.14 -11.41 1.70
N TRP A 30 14.61 -12.59 2.05
CA TRP A 30 13.33 -12.74 2.75
C TRP A 30 13.21 -11.86 4.01
N LEU A 31 14.24 -11.88 4.86
CA LEU A 31 14.26 -11.10 6.09
C LEU A 31 14.23 -9.59 5.81
N SER A 32 15.02 -9.13 4.84
CA SER A 32 15.05 -7.73 4.43
C SER A 32 13.68 -7.27 3.92
N ALA A 33 13.02 -8.09 3.11
CA ALA A 33 11.67 -7.82 2.60
C ALA A 33 10.63 -7.68 3.73
N ILE A 34 10.70 -8.53 4.77
CA ILE A 34 9.82 -8.43 5.94
C ILE A 34 10.08 -7.13 6.71
N VAL A 35 11.35 -6.77 6.96
CA VAL A 35 11.66 -5.54 7.70
C VAL A 35 11.24 -4.30 6.93
N THR A 36 11.57 -4.22 5.63
CA THR A 36 11.18 -3.07 4.79
C THR A 36 9.67 -2.94 4.66
N SER A 37 8.93 -4.04 4.52
CA SER A 37 7.47 -4.00 4.44
C SER A 37 6.81 -3.55 5.75
N ASN A 38 7.38 -3.89 6.91
CA ASN A 38 6.92 -3.37 8.20
C ASN A 38 7.15 -1.86 8.32
N ILE A 39 8.37 -1.40 8.01
CA ILE A 39 8.70 0.04 8.04
C ILE A 39 7.78 0.82 7.10
N PHE A 40 7.57 0.30 5.89
CA PHE A 40 6.64 0.89 4.92
C PHE A 40 5.21 0.95 5.48
N SER A 41 4.73 -0.12 6.10
CA SER A 41 3.38 -0.18 6.68
C SER A 41 3.17 0.87 7.77
N PHE A 42 4.14 1.04 8.68
CA PHE A 42 4.09 2.12 9.67
C PHE A 42 4.08 3.50 9.01
N GLY A 43 4.91 3.71 7.98
CA GLY A 43 4.91 4.95 7.19
C GLY A 43 3.55 5.27 6.57
N VAL A 44 2.88 4.26 6.01
CA VAL A 44 1.52 4.39 5.45
C VAL A 44 0.50 4.74 6.54
N VAL A 45 0.57 4.11 7.71
CA VAL A 45 -0.36 4.42 8.83
C VAL A 45 -0.21 5.87 9.26
N PHE A 46 1.02 6.35 9.48
CA PHE A 46 1.27 7.75 9.83
C PHE A 46 0.81 8.70 8.73
N PHE A 47 1.08 8.38 7.47
CA PHE A 47 0.61 9.16 6.33
C PHE A 47 -0.92 9.27 6.32
N CYS A 48 -1.64 8.15 6.47
CA CYS A 48 -3.11 8.16 6.50
C CYS A 48 -3.67 8.94 7.69
N TYR A 49 -3.02 8.86 8.86
CA TYR A 49 -3.40 9.63 10.04
C TYR A 49 -3.25 11.13 9.83
N PHE A 50 -2.08 11.59 9.36
CA PHE A 50 -1.87 13.02 9.09
C PHE A 50 -2.79 13.53 7.99
N LYS A 51 -2.92 12.75 6.91
CA LYS A 51 -3.81 13.08 5.80
C LYS A 51 -5.26 13.21 6.26
N GLY A 52 -5.78 12.26 7.03
CA GLY A 52 -7.16 12.31 7.54
C GLY A 52 -7.42 13.48 8.49
N LYS A 53 -6.39 13.97 9.19
CA LYS A 53 -6.50 15.11 10.10
C LYS A 53 -6.44 16.47 9.40
N TYR A 54 -5.60 16.61 8.37
CA TYR A 54 -5.33 17.90 7.71
C TYR A 54 -6.06 18.10 6.37
N SER A 55 -6.32 17.03 5.63
CA SER A 55 -6.98 17.08 4.32
C SER A 55 -7.93 15.89 4.19
N PRO A 56 -9.06 15.93 4.91
CA PRO A 56 -10.00 14.83 4.93
C PRO A 56 -10.66 14.64 3.56
N SER A 57 -10.78 13.39 3.13
CA SER A 57 -11.53 13.02 1.93
C SER A 57 -13.02 13.31 2.13
N ILE A 58 -13.65 13.82 1.08
CA ILE A 58 -15.11 14.00 1.06
C ILE A 58 -15.74 12.69 0.62
N GLY A 59 -16.60 12.13 1.46
CA GLY A 59 -17.32 10.90 1.17
C GLY A 59 -18.45 11.10 0.15
N PRO A 60 -19.08 10.01 -0.31
CA PRO A 60 -20.21 10.06 -1.25
C PRO A 60 -21.41 10.88 -0.76
N SER A 61 -21.51 11.10 0.56
CA SER A 61 -22.53 11.91 1.21
C SER A 61 -22.25 13.42 1.17
N GLY A 62 -21.14 13.85 0.58
CA GLY A 62 -20.70 15.25 0.55
C GLY A 62 -20.12 15.76 1.86
N ARG A 63 -19.96 14.90 2.88
CA ARG A 63 -19.35 15.24 4.18
C ARG A 63 -17.90 14.74 4.25
N PRO A 64 -17.04 15.40 5.04
CA PRO A 64 -15.71 14.88 5.34
C PRO A 64 -15.82 13.51 6.02
N ASP A 65 -15.13 12.51 5.48
CA ASP A 65 -15.17 11.12 5.94
C ASP A 65 -14.20 10.95 7.13
N VAL A 66 -14.49 11.66 8.23
CA VAL A 66 -13.62 11.78 9.41
C VAL A 66 -14.27 11.14 10.61
N ASN A 67 -13.66 10.07 11.13
CA ASN A 67 -14.04 9.43 12.38
C ASN A 67 -12.88 9.46 13.39
N SER A 68 -12.50 10.67 13.82
CA SER A 68 -11.47 10.88 14.84
C SER A 68 -12.06 10.84 16.24
N SER A 69 -11.35 10.20 17.18
CA SER A 69 -11.66 10.13 18.60
C SER A 69 -10.63 10.92 19.42
N SER A 70 -10.91 11.17 20.70
CA SER A 70 -9.97 11.86 21.59
C SER A 70 -8.67 11.08 21.86
N ASN A 71 -8.64 9.80 21.52
CA ASN A 71 -7.49 8.92 21.71
C ASN A 71 -6.71 8.71 20.41
N VAL A 72 -5.51 9.29 20.35
CA VAL A 72 -4.60 9.23 19.20
C VAL A 72 -4.20 7.80 18.84
N LEU A 73 -3.94 6.94 19.84
CA LEU A 73 -3.58 5.54 19.56
C LEU A 73 -4.75 4.78 18.95
N GLY A 74 -5.97 5.07 19.39
CA GLY A 74 -7.18 4.47 18.81
C GLY A 74 -7.37 4.87 17.35
N ASP A 75 -7.13 6.14 17.03
CA ASP A 75 -7.22 6.67 15.66
C ASP A 75 -6.10 6.15 14.75
N LEU A 76 -4.89 5.92 15.28
CA LEU A 76 -3.81 5.28 14.53
C LEU A 76 -4.10 3.80 14.24
N TYR A 77 -4.74 3.09 15.18
CA TYR A 77 -5.06 1.67 15.01
C TYR A 77 -6.21 1.43 14.03
N LYS A 78 -7.32 2.17 14.19
CA LYS A 78 -8.52 1.99 13.37
C LYS A 78 -8.49 2.81 12.06
N GLY A 79 -7.68 3.87 12.01
CA GLY A 79 -7.70 4.88 10.95
C GLY A 79 -8.76 5.97 11.17
N ILE A 80 -8.55 7.15 10.58
CA ILE A 80 -9.48 8.28 10.67
C ILE A 80 -10.53 8.23 9.54
N GLU A 81 -10.14 7.74 8.37
CA GLU A 81 -10.99 7.69 7.17
C GLU A 81 -11.28 6.24 6.77
N LEU A 82 -12.49 5.96 6.29
CA LEU A 82 -12.85 4.61 5.85
C LEU A 82 -12.11 4.20 4.56
N ASN A 83 -11.99 5.14 3.62
CA ASN A 83 -11.28 4.98 2.35
C ASN A 83 -10.42 6.24 2.10
N PRO A 84 -9.15 6.27 2.51
CA PRO A 84 -8.29 7.42 2.28
C PRO A 84 -8.03 7.60 0.79
N ARG A 85 -8.47 8.75 0.25
CA ARG A 85 -8.28 9.10 -1.17
C ARG A 85 -7.34 10.28 -1.35
N ILE A 86 -6.50 10.20 -2.37
CA ILE A 86 -5.67 11.31 -2.85
C ILE A 86 -6.23 11.67 -4.24
N GLY A 87 -7.12 12.67 -4.30
CA GLY A 87 -7.91 12.90 -5.51
C GLY A 87 -8.76 11.67 -5.85
N ASP A 88 -8.61 11.14 -7.06
CA ASP A 88 -9.30 9.93 -7.53
C ASP A 88 -8.59 8.61 -7.11
N PHE A 89 -7.42 8.71 -6.48
CA PHE A 89 -6.65 7.55 -6.09
C PHE A 89 -7.08 7.01 -4.72
N ASP A 90 -7.68 5.81 -4.71
CA ASP A 90 -8.07 5.12 -3.48
C ASP A 90 -6.91 4.28 -2.93
N LEU A 91 -6.31 4.77 -1.84
CA LEU A 91 -5.08 4.21 -1.28
C LEU A 91 -5.32 2.82 -0.68
N LYS A 92 -6.49 2.58 -0.11
CA LYS A 92 -6.87 1.27 0.45
C LYS A 92 -6.97 0.21 -0.65
N MET A 93 -7.69 0.50 -1.73
CA MET A 93 -7.80 -0.43 -2.85
C MET A 93 -6.44 -0.68 -3.54
N PHE A 94 -5.60 0.35 -3.64
CA PHE A 94 -4.28 0.21 -4.23
C PHE A 94 -3.36 -0.70 -3.42
N LEU A 95 -3.25 -0.47 -2.11
CA LEU A 95 -2.38 -1.25 -1.24
C LEU A 95 -2.83 -2.70 -1.15
N ILE A 96 -4.13 -2.96 -1.02
CA ILE A 96 -4.66 -4.33 -0.95
C ILE A 96 -4.54 -5.02 -2.31
N GLY A 97 -5.12 -4.42 -3.35
CA GLY A 97 -5.31 -5.09 -4.63
C GLY A 97 -4.06 -5.15 -5.51
N ARG A 98 -3.11 -4.22 -5.36
CA ARG A 98 -1.89 -4.18 -6.17
C ARG A 98 -0.67 -4.56 -5.33
N VAL A 99 -0.31 -3.75 -4.35
CA VAL A 99 0.92 -3.98 -3.59
C VAL A 99 0.84 -5.31 -2.82
N GLY A 100 -0.25 -5.61 -2.14
CA GLY A 100 -0.44 -6.86 -1.40
C GLY A 100 -0.57 -8.07 -2.33
N MET A 101 -1.65 -8.13 -3.10
CA MET A 101 -1.97 -9.32 -3.90
C MET A 101 -0.94 -9.65 -5.00
N ILE A 102 -0.34 -8.63 -5.66
CA ILE A 102 0.66 -8.90 -6.69
C ILE A 102 1.97 -9.34 -6.05
N SER A 103 2.39 -8.73 -4.93
CA SER A 103 3.61 -9.15 -4.24
C SER A 103 3.47 -10.55 -3.67
N TRP A 104 2.30 -10.93 -3.17
CA TRP A 104 2.05 -12.30 -2.71
C TRP A 104 2.25 -13.33 -3.84
N ALA A 105 1.87 -12.99 -5.07
CA ALA A 105 2.05 -13.90 -6.20
C ALA A 105 3.51 -13.98 -6.71
N PHE A 106 4.41 -13.10 -6.26
CA PHE A 106 5.83 -13.13 -6.58
C PHE A 106 6.70 -13.82 -5.52
N VAL A 107 6.21 -13.84 -4.29
CA VAL A 107 6.79 -14.64 -3.19
C VAL A 107 6.53 -16.12 -3.45
#